data_AF-A0A918ILE7-F1
#
_entry.id   AF-A0A918ILE7-F1
#
_cell.length_a   1.000
_cell.length_b   1.000
_cell.length_c   1.000
_cell.angle_alpha   90.00
_cell.angle_beta   90.00
_cell.angle_gamma   90.00
#
_symmetry.space_group_name_H-M   'P 1'
#
loop_
_entity.id
_entity.type
_entity.pdbx_description
1 polymer ?
#
loop_
_entity_poly.entity_id
_entity_poly.type
_entity_poly.pdbx_seq_one_letter_code
_entity_poly.pdbx_strand_id
1 'polypeptide(L)'
;MFTQARVELVMSKKDTSVKESAPHTYDALYRPERTFPCWVGKTVPGTKEPLHRLVDKEKQRQNRKHSIKECQKVWGDYSGTDLQCDEYPFAPTKEGSTKGDDRFSVHLIDGEDNETGGRRLDRMYTLNRVVDGAPSA
;
A
#
# COMPACT_ATOMS: atom_id res chain seq x y z
N MET A 1 22.50 9.39 -19.04
CA MET A 1 21.77 9.60 -17.75
C MET A 1 20.33 9.19 -17.98
N PHE A 2 19.73 8.39 -17.09
CA PHE A 2 18.29 8.15 -17.13
C PHE A 2 17.58 9.36 -16.51
N THR A 3 16.73 10.04 -17.28
CA THR A 3 16.03 11.27 -16.85
C THR A 3 14.62 10.98 -16.34
N GLN A 4 14.11 9.75 -16.52
CA GLN A 4 12.75 9.32 -16.17
C GLN A 4 12.72 7.84 -15.72
N ALA A 5 13.56 7.46 -14.76
CA ALA A 5 13.49 6.12 -14.18
C ALA A 5 12.35 6.03 -13.16
N ARG A 6 11.33 5.21 -13.46
CA ARG A 6 10.29 4.80 -12.49
C ARG A 6 10.69 3.45 -11.91
N VAL A 7 10.74 3.35 -10.59
CA VAL A 7 10.97 2.07 -9.92
C VAL A 7 9.63 1.41 -9.65
N GLU A 8 9.52 0.14 -10.01
CA GLU A 8 8.28 -0.64 -9.87
C GLU A 8 8.47 -1.74 -8.82
N LEU A 9 7.53 -1.84 -7.89
CA LEU A 9 7.46 -2.99 -6.98
C LEU A 9 6.82 -4.17 -7.71
N VAL A 10 7.59 -5.20 -7.99
CA VAL A 10 7.09 -6.43 -8.61
C VAL A 10 6.66 -7.41 -7.52
N MET A 11 5.35 -7.67 -7.44
CA MET A 11 4.76 -8.74 -6.63
C MET A 11 3.94 -9.68 -7.52
N SER A 12 4.06 -10.99 -7.27
CA SER A 12 3.41 -12.02 -8.08
C SER A 12 2.34 -12.74 -7.28
N LYS A 13 1.13 -12.86 -7.82
CA LYS A 13 0.04 -13.66 -7.22
C LYS A 13 0.36 -15.17 -7.16
N LYS A 14 1.42 -15.63 -7.83
CA LYS A 14 1.90 -17.02 -7.76
C LYS A 14 2.96 -17.24 -6.69
N ASP A 15 3.48 -16.15 -6.12
CA ASP A 15 4.48 -16.21 -5.07
C ASP A 15 3.79 -16.45 -3.73
N THR A 16 4.05 -17.61 -3.13
CA THR A 16 3.37 -18.05 -1.91
C THR A 16 3.69 -17.19 -0.71
N SER A 17 4.77 -16.39 -0.74
CA SER A 17 5.14 -15.51 0.37
C SER A 17 4.44 -14.13 0.33
N VAL A 18 3.71 -13.83 -0.75
CA VAL A 18 2.96 -12.57 -0.94
C VAL A 18 1.61 -12.85 -1.63
N LYS A 19 1.03 -14.02 -1.33
CA LYS A 19 -0.18 -14.53 -1.96
C LYS A 19 -1.43 -13.73 -1.54
N GLU A 20 -1.35 -12.89 -0.51
CA GLU A 20 -2.44 -12.01 -0.06
C GLU A 20 -2.16 -10.52 -0.37
N SER A 21 -0.94 -10.02 -0.13
CA SER A 21 -0.53 -8.66 -0.52
C SER A 21 -0.62 -8.42 -2.04
N ALA A 22 -0.22 -9.41 -2.86
CA ALA A 22 -0.24 -9.23 -4.31
C ALA A 22 -1.66 -9.12 -4.89
N PRO A 23 -2.63 -9.99 -4.49
CA PRO A 23 -4.03 -9.77 -4.86
C PRO A 23 -4.62 -8.46 -4.31
N HIS A 24 -4.31 -8.07 -3.07
CA HIS A 24 -4.82 -6.80 -2.52
C HIS A 24 -4.32 -5.59 -3.34
N THR A 25 -3.02 -5.54 -3.65
CA THR A 25 -2.45 -4.51 -4.54
C THR A 25 -3.10 -4.54 -5.93
N TYR A 26 -3.34 -5.73 -6.47
CA TYR A 26 -4.02 -5.88 -7.76
C TYR A 26 -5.46 -5.34 -7.73
N ASP A 27 -6.22 -5.67 -6.69
CA ASP A 27 -7.59 -5.18 -6.54
C ASP A 27 -7.62 -3.65 -6.35
N ALA A 28 -6.69 -3.08 -5.57
CA ALA A 28 -6.56 -1.63 -5.45
C ALA A 28 -6.31 -0.95 -6.81
N LEU A 29 -5.42 -1.51 -7.62
CA LEU A 29 -5.03 -0.94 -8.93
C LEU A 29 -6.08 -1.10 -10.03
N TYR A 30 -6.80 -2.23 -10.06
CA TYR A 30 -7.60 -2.64 -11.22
C TYR A 30 -9.06 -2.95 -10.92
N ARG A 31 -9.42 -3.08 -9.64
CA ARG A 31 -10.76 -3.38 -9.15
C ARG A 31 -11.09 -2.53 -7.90
N PRO A 32 -10.86 -1.20 -7.92
CA PRO A 32 -11.03 -0.36 -6.74
C PRO A 32 -12.43 -0.45 -6.13
N GLU A 33 -13.45 -0.79 -6.92
CA GLU A 33 -14.81 -1.04 -6.45
C GLU A 33 -14.95 -2.23 -5.47
N ARG A 34 -13.94 -3.11 -5.39
CA ARG A 34 -13.90 -4.25 -4.46
C ARG A 34 -13.12 -3.97 -3.18
N THR A 35 -12.70 -2.72 -2.98
CA THR A 35 -11.79 -2.34 -1.90
C THR A 35 -12.41 -1.35 -0.91
N PHE A 36 -11.84 -1.29 0.29
CA PHE A 36 -12.30 -0.39 1.37
C PHE A 36 -11.33 0.78 1.58
N PRO A 37 -11.80 2.01 1.85
CA PRO A 37 -13.20 2.44 1.94
C PRO A 37 -13.93 2.31 0.59
N CYS A 38 -15.19 1.88 0.61
CA CYS A 38 -15.95 1.62 -0.62
C CYS A 38 -16.87 2.81 -0.96
N TRP A 39 -16.77 3.31 -2.19
CA TRP A 39 -17.63 4.38 -2.71
C TRP A 39 -17.71 4.32 -4.24
N VAL A 40 -18.80 4.86 -4.81
CA VAL A 40 -19.09 4.78 -6.24
C VAL A 40 -18.13 5.65 -7.04
N GLY A 41 -17.44 5.04 -8.02
CA GLY A 41 -16.48 5.75 -8.87
C GLY A 41 -15.08 5.86 -8.24
N LYS A 42 -14.79 5.06 -7.20
CA LYS A 42 -13.49 5.01 -6.56
C LYS A 42 -12.37 4.78 -7.58
N THR A 43 -11.29 5.54 -7.42
CA THR A 43 -10.02 5.33 -8.11
C THR A 43 -8.90 5.32 -7.09
N VAL A 44 -7.82 4.61 -7.39
CA VAL A 44 -6.63 4.51 -6.55
C VAL A 44 -5.41 4.79 -7.42
N PRO A 45 -4.46 5.64 -6.98
CA PRO A 45 -3.26 5.93 -7.76
C PRO A 45 -2.34 4.71 -7.81
N GLY A 46 -1.46 4.64 -8.81
CA GLY A 46 -0.49 3.57 -9.02
C GLY A 46 -0.41 3.11 -10.48
N THR A 47 -1.54 3.11 -11.21
CA THR A 47 -1.56 2.80 -12.66
C THR A 47 -1.26 4.03 -13.53
N LYS A 48 -2.12 5.05 -13.45
CA LYS A 48 -2.01 6.29 -14.24
C LYS A 48 -1.30 7.42 -13.51
N GLU A 49 -1.48 7.47 -12.20
CA GLU A 49 -0.90 8.45 -11.29
C GLU A 49 0.20 7.74 -10.49
N PRO A 50 1.48 8.14 -10.59
CA PRO A 50 2.53 7.47 -9.83
C PRO A 50 2.42 7.73 -8.33
N LEU A 51 2.95 6.79 -7.53
CA LEU A 51 3.10 6.97 -6.09
C LEU A 51 4.41 7.69 -5.81
N HIS A 52 4.44 8.60 -4.85
CA HIS A 52 5.64 9.35 -4.49
C HIS A 52 6.16 8.90 -3.14
N ARG A 53 7.44 8.53 -3.06
CA ARG A 53 8.06 8.12 -1.80
C ARG A 53 7.87 9.21 -0.74
N LEU A 54 7.50 8.80 0.46
CA LEU A 54 7.40 9.62 1.66
C LEU A 54 8.41 9.07 2.67
N VAL A 55 9.45 9.82 3.03
CA VAL A 55 10.46 9.38 4.02
C VAL A 55 10.16 9.81 5.45
N ASP A 56 9.31 10.82 5.63
CA ASP A 56 8.88 11.34 6.92
C ASP A 56 8.18 10.24 7.74
N LYS A 57 8.84 9.83 8.83
CA LYS A 57 8.37 8.73 9.68
C LYS A 57 7.11 9.07 10.47
N GLU A 58 6.89 10.33 10.79
CA GLU A 58 5.67 10.71 11.49
C GLU A 58 4.48 10.62 10.56
N LYS A 59 4.60 11.14 9.33
CA LYS A 59 3.54 11.02 8.32
C LYS A 59 3.27 9.57 7.93
N GLN A 60 4.31 8.73 7.82
CA GLN A 60 4.14 7.27 7.66
C GLN A 60 3.32 6.66 8.79
N ARG A 61 3.61 7.00 10.05
CA ARG A 61 2.84 6.52 11.20
C ARG A 61 1.38 6.98 11.15
N GLN A 62 1.11 8.21 10.72
CA GLN A 62 -0.25 8.71 10.57
C GLN A 62 -1.02 7.98 9.45
N ASN A 63 -0.37 7.70 8.32
CA ASN A 63 -0.93 6.82 7.27
C ASN A 63 -1.32 5.45 7.83
N ARG A 64 -0.39 4.75 8.50
CA ARG A 64 -0.67 3.43 9.11
C ARG A 64 -1.82 3.49 10.10
N LYS A 65 -1.80 4.48 11.01
CA LYS A 65 -2.85 4.66 12.02
C LYS A 65 -4.22 4.90 11.39
N HIS A 66 -4.28 5.66 10.30
CA HIS A 66 -5.54 5.90 9.59
C HIS A 66 -6.02 4.64 8.86
N SER A 67 -5.12 3.90 8.21
CA SER A 67 -5.44 2.62 7.55
C SER A 67 -5.94 1.57 8.54
N ILE A 68 -5.27 1.41 9.70
CA ILE A 68 -5.70 0.53 10.78
C ILE A 68 -7.11 0.86 11.27
N LYS A 69 -7.42 2.16 11.45
CA LYS A 69 -8.78 2.58 11.83
C LYS A 69 -9.81 2.16 10.79
N GLU A 70 -9.47 2.24 9.50
CA GLU A 70 -10.36 1.80 8.44
C GLU A 70 -10.54 0.28 8.44
N CYS A 71 -9.48 -0.50 8.63
CA CYS A 71 -9.60 -1.95 8.84
C CYS A 71 -10.51 -2.28 10.03
N GLN A 72 -10.33 -1.61 11.16
CA GLN A 72 -11.16 -1.83 12.34
C GLN A 72 -12.64 -1.48 12.13
N LYS A 73 -12.95 -0.51 11.27
CA LYS A 73 -14.35 -0.22 10.90
C LYS A 73 -14.99 -1.36 10.10
N VAL A 74 -14.22 -2.01 9.22
CA VAL A 74 -14.73 -3.04 8.29
C VAL A 74 -14.78 -4.42 8.96
N TRP A 75 -13.72 -4.80 9.67
CA TRP A 75 -13.57 -6.16 10.22
C TRP A 75 -13.61 -6.23 11.76
N GLY A 76 -13.69 -5.09 12.44
CA GLY A 76 -13.65 -5.05 13.91
C GLY A 76 -12.22 -5.12 14.47
N ASP A 77 -12.12 -5.33 15.78
CA ASP A 77 -10.82 -5.53 16.43
C ASP A 77 -10.26 -6.91 16.08
N TYR A 78 -9.04 -6.92 15.56
CA TYR A 78 -8.27 -8.11 15.19
C TYR A 78 -7.04 -8.28 16.09
N SER A 79 -6.98 -7.56 17.20
CA SER A 79 -5.95 -7.75 18.22
C SER A 79 -5.95 -9.19 18.74
N GLY A 80 -4.76 -9.76 18.93
CA GLY A 80 -4.61 -11.16 19.36
C GLY A 80 -4.75 -12.21 18.24
N THR A 81 -4.89 -11.78 16.99
CA THR A 81 -4.78 -12.64 15.80
C THR A 81 -3.43 -12.44 15.10
N ASP A 82 -3.09 -13.33 14.17
CA ASP A 82 -1.92 -13.19 13.30
C ASP A 82 -2.19 -12.27 12.08
N LEU A 83 -3.35 -11.60 12.03
CA LEU A 83 -3.73 -10.73 10.92
C LEU A 83 -3.16 -9.33 11.07
N GLN A 84 -2.83 -8.72 9.94
CA GLN A 84 -2.41 -7.32 9.84
C GLN A 84 -3.24 -6.58 8.80
N CYS A 85 -3.42 -5.28 9.02
CA CYS A 85 -4.02 -4.40 8.03
C CYS A 85 -2.96 -4.05 6.99
N ASP A 86 -3.16 -4.51 5.76
CA ASP A 86 -2.37 -4.10 4.59
C ASP A 86 -3.02 -2.87 3.96
N GLU A 87 -2.19 -1.97 3.40
CA GLU A 87 -2.62 -0.68 2.88
C GLU A 87 -2.02 -0.37 1.50
N TYR A 88 -2.86 0.10 0.59
CA TYR A 88 -2.45 0.60 -0.73
C TYR A 88 -3.22 1.87 -1.12
N PRO A 89 -2.60 3.02 -1.42
CA PRO A 89 -1.16 3.24 -1.46
C PRO A 89 -0.48 3.05 -0.11
N PHE A 90 0.76 2.56 -0.16
CA PHE A 90 1.49 2.17 1.04
C PHE A 90 1.73 3.36 1.98
N ALA A 91 1.81 3.11 3.29
CA ALA A 91 2.18 4.15 4.26
C ALA A 91 3.43 5.01 3.92
N PRO A 92 4.52 4.47 3.34
CA PRO A 92 5.65 5.27 2.85
C PRO A 92 5.41 5.96 1.49
N THR A 93 4.17 6.36 1.19
CA THR A 93 3.82 7.16 0.00
C THR A 93 3.07 8.43 0.36
N LYS A 94 3.18 9.48 -0.46
CA LYS A 94 2.44 10.74 -0.29
C LYS A 94 0.94 10.57 -0.57
N GLU A 95 0.60 9.55 -1.34
CA GLU A 95 -0.75 9.12 -1.69
C GLU A 95 -1.40 8.20 -0.64
N GLY A 96 -0.71 7.93 0.48
CA GLY A 96 -1.24 7.11 1.56
C GLY A 96 -2.54 7.66 2.16
N SER A 97 -3.14 6.87 3.05
CA SER A 97 -4.52 7.07 3.50
C SER A 97 -4.85 8.41 4.15
N THR A 98 -3.87 9.20 4.61
CA THR A 98 -4.13 10.55 5.16
C THR A 98 -4.12 11.66 4.10
N LYS A 99 -4.05 11.32 2.79
CA LYS A 99 -4.12 12.32 1.72
C LYS A 99 -5.43 13.11 1.70
N GLY A 100 -6.51 12.53 2.23
CA GLY A 100 -7.82 13.20 2.40
C GLY A 100 -8.74 13.10 1.18
N ASP A 101 -8.49 12.17 0.26
CA ASP A 101 -9.31 11.91 -0.92
C ASP A 101 -9.98 10.52 -0.91
N ASP A 102 -9.78 9.73 0.14
CA ASP A 102 -10.27 8.34 0.29
C ASP A 102 -9.90 7.41 -0.89
N ARG A 103 -8.83 7.75 -1.63
CA ARG A 103 -8.29 6.99 -2.78
C ARG A 103 -7.25 5.97 -2.33
N PHE A 104 -7.55 5.25 -1.26
CA PHE A 104 -6.73 4.16 -0.73
C PHE A 104 -7.56 2.90 -0.53
N SER A 105 -6.90 1.79 -0.27
CA SER A 105 -7.42 0.45 -0.09
C SER A 105 -6.83 -0.12 1.18
N VAL A 106 -7.65 -0.78 1.98
CA VAL A 106 -7.21 -1.61 3.09
C VAL A 106 -7.77 -3.02 2.99
N HIS A 107 -7.01 -3.99 3.48
CA HIS A 107 -7.46 -5.37 3.63
C HIS A 107 -6.79 -6.03 4.82
N LEU A 108 -7.52 -6.85 5.58
CA LEU A 108 -6.90 -7.73 6.56
C LEU A 108 -6.31 -8.95 5.85
N ILE A 109 -5.02 -9.19 6.07
CA ILE A 109 -4.27 -10.32 5.51
C ILE A 109 -3.40 -10.96 6.59
N ASP A 110 -2.87 -12.14 6.29
CA ASP A 110 -1.86 -12.82 7.10
C ASP A 110 -0.64 -11.91 7.37
N GLY A 111 -0.19 -11.86 8.63
CA GLY A 111 0.90 -10.99 9.05
C GLY A 111 2.24 -11.34 8.44
N GLU A 112 2.55 -12.62 8.22
CA GLU A 112 3.83 -13.03 7.61
C GLU A 112 3.89 -12.61 6.13
N ASP A 113 2.77 -12.74 5.42
CA ASP A 113 2.58 -12.26 4.04
C ASP A 113 2.80 -10.74 3.96
N ASN A 114 2.08 -9.99 4.81
CA ASN A 114 2.14 -8.53 4.86
C ASN A 114 3.55 -8.00 5.16
N GLU A 115 4.21 -8.56 6.17
CA GLU A 115 5.57 -8.17 6.51
C GLU A 115 6.56 -8.50 5.39
N THR A 116 6.33 -9.60 4.67
CA THR A 116 7.15 -9.96 3.51
C THR A 116 6.97 -8.96 2.38
N GLY A 117 5.74 -8.56 2.08
CA GLY A 117 5.44 -7.46 1.15
C GLY A 117 6.13 -6.15 1.57
N GLY A 118 6.02 -5.78 2.85
CA GLY A 118 6.68 -4.60 3.41
C GLY A 118 8.20 -4.63 3.31
N ARG A 119 8.84 -5.77 3.59
CA ARG A 119 10.30 -5.95 3.42
C ARG A 119 10.73 -5.81 1.97
N ARG A 120 9.93 -6.30 1.00
CA ARG A 120 10.21 -6.16 -0.43
C ARG A 120 10.09 -4.71 -0.89
N LEU A 121 9.06 -3.99 -0.42
CA LEU A 121 8.89 -2.56 -0.66
C LEU A 121 10.09 -1.75 -0.13
N ASP A 122 10.51 -2.01 1.11
CA ASP A 122 11.68 -1.31 1.70
C ASP A 122 12.98 -1.62 0.94
N ARG A 123 13.19 -2.88 0.54
CA ARG A 123 14.32 -3.27 -0.31
C ARG A 123 14.30 -2.56 -1.66
N MET A 124 13.14 -2.49 -2.33
CA MET A 124 13.00 -1.76 -3.60
C MET A 124 13.44 -0.30 -3.43
N TYR A 125 12.95 0.36 -2.39
CA TYR A 125 13.29 1.75 -2.09
C TYR A 125 14.77 1.96 -1.76
N THR A 126 15.37 1.05 -0.99
CA THR A 126 16.76 1.17 -0.53
C THR A 126 17.75 0.82 -1.63
N LEU A 127 17.54 -0.30 -2.34
CA LEU A 127 18.44 -0.77 -3.41
C LEU A 127 18.47 0.19 -4.60
N ASN A 128 17.33 0.81 -4.93
CA ASN A 128 17.24 1.80 -6.00
C ASN A 128 17.49 3.25 -5.54
N ARG A 129 17.85 3.45 -4.25
CA ARG A 129 18.16 4.77 -3.66
C ARG A 129 17.07 5.82 -3.94
N VAL A 130 15.80 5.40 -3.92
CA VAL A 130 14.66 6.27 -4.24
C VAL A 130 14.62 7.43 -3.25
N VAL A 131 14.67 8.67 -3.69
CA VAL A 131 14.66 9.83 -2.77
C VAL A 131 13.24 10.24 -2.40
N ASP A 132 13.07 11.07 -1.37
CA ASP A 132 11.74 11.61 -1.03
C ASP A 132 11.10 12.31 -2.23
N GLY A 133 9.81 12.06 -2.47
CA GLY A 133 9.07 12.62 -3.58
C GLY A 133 9.37 12.00 -4.95
N ALA A 134 10.33 11.07 -5.07
CA ALA A 134 10.55 10.38 -6.34
C ALA A 134 9.37 9.46 -6.70
N PRO A 135 9.00 9.37 -7.99
CA PRO A 135 7.88 8.55 -8.43
C PRO A 135 8.20 7.05 -8.42
N SER A 136 7.17 6.25 -8.15
CA SER A 136 7.19 4.78 -8.06
C SER A 136 5.87 4.18 -8.56
N ALA A 137 5.87 2.86 -8.81
CA ALA A 137 4.71 2.04 -9.18
C ALA A 137 4.52 0.92 -8.18
#